data_AF-B8GG26-F1
#
_entry.id   AF-B8GG26-F1
#
_cell.length_a   1.000
_cell.length_b   1.000
_cell.length_c   1.000
_cell.angle_alpha   90.00
_cell.angle_beta   90.00
_cell.angle_gamma   90.00
#
_symmetry.space_group_name_H-M   'P 1'
#
loop_
_entity.id
_entity.type
_entity.pdbx_description
1 polymer ?
#
loop_
_entity_poly.entity_id
_entity_poly.type
_entity_poly.pdbx_seq_one_letter_code
_entity_poly.pdbx_strand_id
1 'polypeptide(L)'
;MRSTNTLLILALLLMLVLPAAAAQTTDLTVIRYGWDNKTVEESQTVNVSWMENSLPVFGDGVTPYLLQGPILNITNYSDPAKWNIAEDTNIDKVNETIRGTRLIDLCNLVGGMHPGDLVRIRASDGFTKTFPYKNVYTPQPRQGPIILAWWTARQGYSYSDGIRLFFGADNSTNPWGLHIFGNQDMKEAFDEDYWSWFGGKDALPSAAQISCKWIAKVEILPAPRALAVPGSSKVPTDIDGDGLCEDINGDGVLDFNDVVLYFNQMDWIADNEPISLFDYNGNGEIDFNDVVWLFTRV
;
A
#
# COMPACT_ATOMS: atom_id res chain seq x y z
N MET A 1 -69.96 -8.75 3.41
CA MET A 1 -69.63 -7.64 4.33
C MET A 1 -69.16 -8.18 5.68
N ARG A 2 -67.85 -8.18 5.93
CA ARG A 2 -67.20 -7.62 7.13
C ARG A 2 -65.69 -7.83 7.01
N SER A 3 -64.96 -6.84 7.48
CA SER A 3 -63.63 -6.42 7.10
C SER A 3 -62.53 -6.95 8.03
N THR A 4 -61.33 -7.11 7.46
CA THR A 4 -59.97 -6.91 8.03
C THR A 4 -59.67 -7.37 9.47
N ASN A 5 -58.62 -8.19 9.63
CA ASN A 5 -57.50 -7.85 10.51
C ASN A 5 -56.23 -8.63 10.12
N THR A 6 -55.25 -7.86 9.66
CA THR A 6 -53.85 -8.15 9.41
C THR A 6 -53.16 -8.52 10.73
N LEU A 7 -52.37 -9.61 10.75
CA LEU A 7 -51.39 -9.89 11.80
C LEU A 7 -50.06 -10.26 11.13
N LEU A 8 -49.06 -9.46 11.47
CA LEU A 8 -47.70 -9.37 10.95
C LEU A 8 -46.76 -9.72 12.13
N ILE A 9 -45.50 -10.08 11.86
CA ILE A 9 -44.33 -10.02 12.79
C ILE A 9 -44.15 -11.29 13.68
N LEU A 10 -43.02 -12.00 13.75
CA LEU A 10 -41.63 -11.81 13.31
C LEU A 10 -40.98 -13.22 13.23
N ALA A 11 -40.62 -13.71 12.04
CA ALA A 11 -39.76 -14.90 11.93
C ALA A 11 -38.31 -14.43 11.79
N LEU A 12 -37.53 -14.78 12.81
CA LEU A 12 -36.12 -14.48 13.01
C LEU A 12 -35.29 -14.92 11.79
N LEU A 13 -34.94 -13.98 10.91
CA LEU A 13 -33.89 -14.16 9.90
C LEU A 13 -32.54 -14.00 10.61
N LEU A 14 -32.12 -15.05 11.30
CA LEU A 14 -30.71 -15.24 11.64
C LEU A 14 -30.00 -15.60 10.33
N MET A 15 -29.69 -14.61 9.50
CA MET A 15 -28.73 -14.80 8.42
C MET A 15 -27.39 -15.05 9.08
N LEU A 16 -27.04 -16.34 9.20
CA LEU A 16 -25.67 -16.77 9.35
C LEU A 16 -24.92 -16.22 8.13
N VAL A 17 -24.31 -15.05 8.25
CA VAL A 17 -23.28 -14.61 7.29
C VAL A 17 -22.10 -15.54 7.56
N LEU A 18 -22.13 -16.71 6.93
CA LEU A 18 -20.92 -17.49 6.78
C LEU A 18 -19.96 -16.60 5.98
N PRO A 19 -18.75 -16.29 6.48
CA PRO A 19 -17.76 -15.68 5.62
C PRO A 19 -17.64 -16.61 4.41
N ALA A 20 -17.91 -16.07 3.22
CA ALA A 20 -17.65 -16.80 1.99
C ALA A 20 -16.20 -17.27 2.08
N ALA A 21 -15.97 -18.58 2.04
CA ALA A 21 -14.61 -19.08 1.94
C ALA A 21 -14.01 -18.40 0.71
N ALA A 22 -13.00 -17.55 0.93
CA ALA A 22 -12.34 -16.83 -0.13
C ALA A 22 -11.83 -17.86 -1.14
N ALA A 23 -12.38 -17.84 -2.36
CA ALA A 23 -11.89 -18.70 -3.42
C ALA A 23 -10.42 -18.36 -3.69
N GLN A 24 -9.63 -19.38 -4.04
CA GLN A 24 -8.26 -19.20 -4.53
C GLN A 24 -8.26 -18.12 -5.62
N THR A 25 -7.52 -17.03 -5.40
CA THR A 25 -7.43 -15.99 -6.43
C THR A 25 -6.57 -16.47 -7.59
N THR A 26 -7.13 -16.36 -8.79
CA THR A 26 -6.49 -16.62 -10.09
C THR A 26 -6.44 -15.38 -10.98
N ASP A 27 -7.10 -14.32 -10.52
CA ASP A 27 -7.27 -13.04 -11.20
C ASP A 27 -6.86 -11.92 -10.25
N LEU A 28 -6.31 -10.86 -10.83
CA LEU A 28 -5.79 -9.71 -10.13
C LEU A 28 -6.22 -8.44 -10.87
N THR A 29 -6.89 -7.54 -10.17
CA THR A 29 -7.18 -6.20 -10.70
C THR A 29 -6.13 -5.22 -10.21
N VAL A 30 -5.41 -4.61 -11.14
CA VAL A 30 -4.51 -3.49 -10.87
C VAL A 30 -5.26 -2.19 -11.15
N ILE A 31 -5.25 -1.27 -10.19
CA ILE A 31 -6.00 -0.02 -10.23
C ILE A 31 -5.03 1.13 -9.93
N ARG A 32 -5.12 2.20 -10.70
CA ARG A 32 -4.59 3.51 -10.34
C ARG A 32 -5.76 4.43 -10.00
N TYR A 33 -5.77 4.92 -8.77
CA TYR A 33 -6.69 5.96 -8.35
C TYR A 33 -6.19 7.35 -8.76
N GLY A 34 -7.08 8.34 -8.74
CA GLY A 34 -6.72 9.75 -8.79
C GLY A 34 -6.24 10.26 -7.43
N TRP A 35 -5.88 11.54 -7.36
CA TRP A 35 -5.35 12.19 -6.16
C TRP A 35 -6.31 12.14 -4.95
N ASP A 36 -7.61 12.02 -5.21
CA ASP A 36 -8.66 11.86 -4.20
C ASP A 36 -8.67 10.47 -3.54
N ASN A 37 -7.80 9.56 -4.02
CA ASN A 37 -7.70 8.16 -3.62
C ASN A 37 -9.04 7.39 -3.71
N LYS A 38 -9.96 7.83 -4.58
CA LYS A 38 -11.30 7.27 -4.75
C LYS A 38 -11.67 7.08 -6.22
N THR A 39 -11.41 8.08 -7.05
CA THR A 39 -11.71 8.06 -8.49
C THR A 39 -10.76 7.08 -9.17
N VAL A 40 -11.29 6.15 -9.96
CA VAL A 40 -10.47 5.22 -10.76
C VAL A 40 -10.06 5.92 -12.05
N GLU A 41 -8.77 6.18 -12.23
CA GLU A 41 -8.22 6.77 -13.45
C GLU A 41 -7.90 5.71 -14.50
N GLU A 42 -7.30 4.60 -14.07
CA GLU A 42 -6.91 3.49 -14.93
C GLU A 42 -7.06 2.16 -14.17
N SER A 43 -7.45 1.10 -14.85
CA SER A 43 -7.61 -0.22 -14.26
C SER A 43 -7.48 -1.34 -15.28
N GLN A 44 -6.72 -2.37 -14.92
CA GLN A 44 -6.57 -3.58 -15.72
C GLN A 44 -6.74 -4.83 -14.85
N THR A 45 -7.58 -5.76 -15.30
CA THR A 45 -7.68 -7.10 -14.70
C THR A 45 -6.88 -8.11 -15.53
N VAL A 46 -6.02 -8.86 -14.86
CA VAL A 46 -5.16 -9.90 -15.45
C VAL A 46 -5.34 -11.21 -14.70
N ASN A 47 -5.14 -12.33 -15.38
CA ASN A 47 -5.16 -13.65 -14.74
C ASN A 47 -3.77 -14.28 -14.72
N VAL A 48 -3.60 -15.35 -13.94
CA VAL A 48 -2.31 -16.03 -13.77
C VAL A 48 -1.70 -16.47 -15.09
N SER A 49 -2.48 -17.07 -15.98
CA SER A 49 -2.00 -17.50 -17.30
C SER A 49 -1.49 -16.33 -18.13
N TRP A 50 -2.21 -15.21 -18.13
CA TRP A 50 -1.78 -14.01 -18.84
C TRP A 50 -0.51 -13.41 -18.22
N MET A 51 -0.44 -13.32 -16.89
CA MET A 51 0.73 -12.79 -16.18
C MET A 51 1.99 -13.61 -16.49
N GLU A 52 1.89 -14.94 -16.45
CA GLU A 52 3.01 -15.83 -16.76
C GLU A 52 3.50 -15.67 -18.21
N ASN A 53 2.59 -15.49 -19.16
CA ASN A 53 2.95 -15.39 -20.58
C ASN A 53 3.38 -13.97 -21.01
N SER A 54 2.97 -12.93 -20.28
CA SER A 54 3.10 -11.53 -20.73
C SER A 54 4.03 -10.68 -19.87
N LEU A 55 4.33 -11.10 -18.63
CA LEU A 55 5.19 -10.36 -17.69
C LEU A 55 6.43 -11.17 -17.31
N PRO A 56 7.52 -10.52 -16.87
CA PRO A 56 8.68 -11.22 -16.34
C PRO A 56 8.30 -12.12 -15.15
N VAL A 57 8.67 -13.40 -15.24
CA VAL A 57 8.48 -14.36 -14.16
C VAL A 57 9.65 -14.27 -13.18
N PHE A 58 9.34 -14.02 -11.91
CA PHE A 58 10.28 -14.12 -10.81
C PHE A 58 10.20 -15.52 -10.18
N GLY A 59 11.35 -16.05 -9.76
CA GLY A 59 11.47 -17.38 -9.18
C GLY A 59 11.68 -18.46 -10.25
N ASP A 60 12.62 -19.35 -10.00
CA ASP A 60 13.01 -20.46 -10.89
C ASP A 60 12.19 -21.74 -10.65
N GLY A 61 11.40 -21.76 -9.57
CA GLY A 61 10.70 -22.96 -9.10
C GLY A 61 11.62 -23.97 -8.41
N VAL A 62 12.82 -23.56 -8.00
CA VAL A 62 13.80 -24.36 -7.24
C VAL A 62 14.21 -23.65 -5.93
N THR A 63 14.50 -22.36 -6.01
CA THR A 63 14.97 -21.52 -4.90
C THR A 63 13.80 -21.19 -3.94
N PRO A 64 13.91 -21.55 -2.64
CA PRO A 64 12.88 -21.22 -1.65
C PRO A 64 13.02 -19.78 -1.15
N TYR A 65 11.88 -19.12 -0.92
CA TYR A 65 11.79 -17.81 -0.31
C TYR A 65 10.97 -17.89 0.99
N LEU A 66 11.55 -17.35 2.06
CA LEU A 66 11.07 -17.53 3.42
C LEU A 66 10.70 -16.20 4.06
N LEU A 67 9.72 -16.23 4.98
CA LEU A 67 9.40 -15.09 5.83
C LEU A 67 9.35 -15.53 7.29
N GLN A 68 10.06 -14.77 8.12
CA GLN A 68 10.19 -15.05 9.54
C GLN A 68 8.90 -14.74 10.32
N GLY A 69 8.55 -15.61 11.26
CA GLY A 69 7.46 -15.38 12.22
C GLY A 69 7.89 -14.68 13.50
N PRO A 70 6.98 -14.54 14.48
CA PRO A 70 7.30 -13.92 15.77
C PRO A 70 8.14 -14.83 16.67
N ILE A 71 8.95 -14.23 17.54
CA ILE A 71 9.76 -14.96 18.53
C ILE A 71 8.93 -15.19 19.80
N LEU A 72 8.16 -16.29 19.82
CA LEU A 72 7.09 -16.52 20.80
C LEU A 72 7.55 -16.71 22.26
N ASN A 73 8.83 -17.00 22.50
CA ASN A 73 9.41 -17.09 23.84
C ASN A 73 9.76 -15.73 24.44
N ILE A 74 9.72 -14.64 23.67
CA ILE A 74 9.87 -13.28 24.19
C ILE A 74 8.55 -12.80 24.78
N THR A 75 8.52 -12.56 26.09
CA THR A 75 7.34 -12.06 26.82
C THR A 75 7.47 -10.59 27.22
N ASN A 76 8.69 -10.05 27.29
CA ASN A 76 8.93 -8.62 27.44
C ASN A 76 9.04 -7.95 26.07
N TYR A 77 7.99 -7.26 25.63
CA TYR A 77 7.96 -6.63 24.31
C TYR A 77 8.91 -5.42 24.15
N SER A 78 9.58 -4.97 25.22
CA SER A 78 10.67 -3.99 25.09
C SER A 78 12.03 -4.64 24.79
N ASP A 79 12.13 -5.97 24.83
CA ASP A 79 13.39 -6.68 24.57
C ASP A 79 13.76 -6.59 23.07
N PRO A 80 14.94 -6.04 22.72
CA PRO A 80 15.39 -5.97 21.33
C PRO A 80 15.56 -7.34 20.67
N ALA A 81 15.73 -8.43 21.45
CA ALA A 81 15.80 -9.79 20.92
C ALA A 81 14.55 -10.21 20.14
N LYS A 82 13.40 -9.53 20.34
CA LYS A 82 12.17 -9.78 19.56
C LYS A 82 12.37 -9.58 18.05
N TRP A 83 13.33 -8.73 17.65
CA TRP A 83 13.67 -8.46 16.26
C TRP A 83 14.53 -9.54 15.62
N ASN A 84 15.12 -10.43 16.42
CA ASN A 84 16.01 -11.50 15.99
C ASN A 84 17.01 -11.09 14.90
N ILE A 85 17.97 -10.23 15.27
CA ILE A 85 19.03 -9.72 14.38
C ILE A 85 19.82 -10.85 13.70
N ALA A 86 19.98 -12.00 14.37
CA ALA A 86 20.71 -13.15 13.82
C ALA A 86 19.95 -13.89 12.71
N GLU A 87 18.66 -13.61 12.53
CA GLU A 87 17.79 -14.30 11.56
C GLU A 87 17.87 -15.83 11.70
N ASP A 88 17.80 -16.34 12.94
CA ASP A 88 18.09 -17.75 13.25
C ASP A 88 16.93 -18.55 13.90
N THR A 89 15.80 -17.91 14.14
CA THR A 89 14.70 -18.47 14.94
C THR A 89 13.37 -18.19 14.25
N ASN A 90 12.51 -19.21 14.12
CA ASN A 90 11.20 -19.13 13.46
C ASN A 90 11.24 -18.56 12.02
N ILE A 91 12.28 -18.93 11.27
CA ILE A 91 12.61 -18.37 9.96
C ILE A 91 11.73 -18.87 8.81
N ASP A 92 11.03 -19.99 8.99
CA ASP A 92 10.30 -20.72 7.96
C ASP A 92 8.78 -20.66 8.14
N LYS A 93 8.29 -19.67 8.90
CA LYS A 93 6.85 -19.48 9.16
C LYS A 93 6.05 -19.40 7.87
N VAL A 94 6.62 -18.77 6.85
CA VAL A 94 6.23 -18.92 5.45
C VAL A 94 7.44 -19.42 4.70
N ASN A 95 7.28 -20.51 3.95
CA ASN A 95 8.37 -21.12 3.21
C ASN A 95 7.80 -21.79 1.96
N GLU A 96 8.03 -21.17 0.81
CA GLU A 96 7.66 -21.74 -0.48
C GLU A 96 8.74 -21.48 -1.53
N THR A 97 8.84 -22.43 -2.46
CA THR A 97 9.56 -22.26 -3.71
C THR A 97 8.56 -21.77 -4.75
N ILE A 98 8.74 -20.55 -5.25
CA ILE A 98 7.68 -19.81 -5.94
C ILE A 98 7.99 -19.54 -7.41
N ARG A 99 6.91 -19.28 -8.16
CA ARG A 99 6.91 -18.46 -9.37
C ARG A 99 5.88 -17.35 -9.21
N GLY A 100 6.21 -16.17 -9.68
CA GLY A 100 5.38 -14.98 -9.46
C GLY A 100 5.72 -13.84 -10.38
N THR A 101 5.02 -12.72 -10.18
CA THR A 101 5.25 -11.47 -10.88
C THR A 101 5.72 -10.43 -9.87
N ARG A 102 6.70 -9.59 -10.24
CA ARG A 102 7.14 -8.50 -9.35
C ARG A 102 6.05 -7.43 -9.28
N LEU A 103 5.86 -6.85 -8.10
CA LEU A 103 4.85 -5.81 -7.88
C LEU A 103 5.08 -4.57 -8.76
N ILE A 104 6.35 -4.22 -9.02
CA ILE A 104 6.71 -3.13 -9.95
C ILE A 104 6.14 -3.37 -11.36
N ASP A 105 6.22 -4.60 -11.88
CA ASP A 105 5.75 -4.93 -13.22
C ASP A 105 4.21 -4.85 -13.29
N LEU A 106 3.54 -5.19 -12.19
CA LEU A 106 2.09 -5.05 -12.05
C LEU A 106 1.68 -3.58 -11.98
N CYS A 107 2.34 -2.76 -11.16
CA CYS A 107 2.07 -1.33 -11.09
C CYS A 107 2.20 -0.64 -12.45
N ASN A 108 3.20 -1.04 -13.26
CA ASN A 108 3.46 -0.46 -14.57
C ASN A 108 2.34 -0.71 -15.60
N LEU A 109 1.44 -1.68 -15.36
CA LEU A 109 0.27 -1.92 -16.23
C LEU A 109 -0.67 -0.72 -16.30
N VAL A 110 -0.73 0.08 -15.24
CA VAL A 110 -1.65 1.23 -15.09
C VAL A 110 -0.89 2.55 -14.95
N GLY A 111 0.31 2.64 -15.54
CA GLY A 111 1.14 3.85 -15.54
C GLY A 111 2.15 3.94 -14.39
N GLY A 112 2.24 2.92 -13.52
CA GLY A 112 3.25 2.86 -12.47
C GLY A 112 2.97 3.79 -11.28
N MET A 113 3.86 3.69 -10.28
CA MET A 113 3.91 4.62 -9.15
C MET A 113 4.95 5.71 -9.44
N HIS A 114 4.87 6.82 -8.73
CA HIS A 114 5.91 7.85 -8.63
C HIS A 114 6.31 8.05 -7.16
N PRO A 115 7.43 8.75 -6.89
CA PRO A 115 7.81 9.12 -5.52
C PRO A 115 6.65 9.77 -4.75
N GLY A 116 6.44 9.34 -3.50
CA GLY A 116 5.31 9.74 -2.65
C GLY A 116 4.08 8.84 -2.78
N ASP A 117 3.85 8.20 -3.93
CA ASP A 117 2.72 7.29 -4.11
C ASP A 117 2.84 6.08 -3.17
N LEU A 118 1.69 5.55 -2.76
CA LEU A 118 1.57 4.29 -2.02
C LEU A 118 0.94 3.23 -2.93
N VAL A 119 1.20 1.96 -2.65
CA VAL A 119 0.45 0.85 -3.26
C VAL A 119 -0.15 -0.02 -2.17
N ARG A 120 -1.46 -0.22 -2.23
CA ARG A 120 -2.22 -1.09 -1.34
C ARG A 120 -2.49 -2.42 -2.04
N ILE A 121 -2.05 -3.49 -1.42
CA ILE A 121 -2.39 -4.86 -1.79
C ILE A 121 -3.62 -5.27 -0.99
N ARG A 122 -4.65 -5.76 -1.67
CA ARG A 122 -5.91 -6.18 -1.04
C ARG A 122 -6.25 -7.62 -1.37
N ALA A 123 -6.49 -8.40 -0.32
CA ALA A 123 -7.03 -9.74 -0.41
C ALA A 123 -8.54 -9.74 -0.65
N SER A 124 -9.05 -10.84 -1.20
CA SER A 124 -10.48 -11.04 -1.43
C SER A 124 -11.30 -11.06 -0.13
N ASP A 125 -10.69 -11.35 1.01
CA ASP A 125 -11.28 -11.26 2.35
C ASP A 125 -11.25 -9.84 2.96
N GLY A 126 -10.70 -8.87 2.23
CA GLY A 126 -10.58 -7.48 2.65
C GLY A 126 -9.32 -7.15 3.44
N PHE A 127 -8.47 -8.11 3.78
CA PHE A 127 -7.17 -7.83 4.40
C PHE A 127 -6.28 -7.01 3.47
N THR A 128 -5.51 -6.07 4.03
CA THR A 128 -4.67 -5.18 3.22
C THR A 128 -3.27 -5.01 3.79
N LYS A 129 -2.32 -4.73 2.89
CA LYS A 129 -0.98 -4.21 3.21
C LYS A 129 -0.65 -3.07 2.26
N THR A 130 -0.03 -2.02 2.78
CA THR A 130 0.32 -0.84 2.00
C THR A 130 1.84 -0.68 2.01
N PHE A 131 2.42 -0.33 0.87
CA PHE A 131 3.86 -0.13 0.71
C PHE A 131 4.12 1.22 0.05
N PRO A 132 5.11 1.98 0.51
CA PRO A 132 5.51 3.22 -0.15
C PRO A 132 6.35 2.93 -1.40
N TYR A 133 6.40 3.91 -2.31
CA TYR A 133 7.18 3.86 -3.55
C TYR A 133 8.57 3.23 -3.40
N LYS A 134 9.35 3.66 -2.39
CA LYS A 134 10.74 3.21 -2.18
C LYS A 134 10.85 1.70 -2.00
N ASN A 135 9.88 1.05 -1.33
CA ASN A 135 9.92 -0.38 -1.08
C ASN A 135 9.50 -1.21 -2.32
N VAL A 136 8.93 -0.58 -3.34
CA VAL A 136 8.54 -1.23 -4.59
C VAL A 136 9.57 -0.99 -5.69
N TYR A 137 10.05 0.25 -5.84
CA TYR A 137 10.89 0.68 -6.96
C TYR A 137 12.39 0.69 -6.63
N THR A 138 12.76 0.89 -5.36
CA THR A 138 14.16 0.94 -4.91
C THR A 138 14.37 0.12 -3.62
N PRO A 139 13.93 -1.15 -3.57
CA PRO A 139 14.05 -1.94 -2.35
C PRO A 139 15.53 -2.18 -2.01
N GLN A 140 15.86 -2.12 -0.72
CA GLN A 140 17.18 -2.55 -0.26
C GLN A 140 17.39 -4.05 -0.54
N PRO A 141 18.63 -4.54 -0.74
CA PRO A 141 18.89 -5.94 -1.10
C PRO A 141 18.30 -6.97 -0.13
N ARG A 142 18.34 -6.66 1.18
CA ARG A 142 17.75 -7.48 2.24
C ARG A 142 16.24 -7.62 2.19
N GLN A 143 15.55 -6.66 1.60
CA GLN A 143 14.13 -6.79 1.28
C GLN A 143 13.95 -7.47 -0.08
N GLY A 144 14.70 -7.01 -1.08
CA GLY A 144 14.51 -7.39 -2.47
C GLY A 144 13.14 -6.96 -3.03
N PRO A 145 12.86 -7.33 -4.29
CA PRO A 145 11.59 -6.99 -4.93
C PRO A 145 10.40 -7.65 -4.21
N ILE A 146 9.27 -6.93 -4.14
CA ILE A 146 8.00 -7.52 -3.70
C ILE A 146 7.43 -8.38 -4.83
N ILE A 147 7.05 -9.61 -4.52
CA ILE A 147 6.59 -10.61 -5.49
C ILE A 147 5.16 -11.01 -5.14
N LEU A 148 4.29 -11.07 -6.15
CA LEU A 148 3.01 -11.74 -6.05
C LEU A 148 3.13 -13.13 -6.69
N ALA A 149 3.32 -14.13 -5.84
CA ALA A 149 3.46 -15.53 -6.24
C ALA A 149 2.09 -16.12 -6.58
N TRP A 150 2.00 -16.74 -7.75
CA TRP A 150 0.78 -17.40 -8.24
C TRP A 150 0.95 -18.91 -8.43
N TRP A 151 2.15 -19.44 -8.19
CA TRP A 151 2.50 -20.86 -8.28
C TRP A 151 3.54 -21.21 -7.23
N THR A 152 3.49 -22.45 -6.75
CA THR A 152 4.53 -23.02 -5.87
C THR A 152 4.98 -24.39 -6.35
N ALA A 153 6.22 -24.78 -6.05
CA ALA A 153 6.73 -26.12 -6.38
C ALA A 153 5.91 -27.24 -5.71
N ARG A 154 5.31 -26.93 -4.55
CA ARG A 154 4.51 -27.87 -3.77
C ARG A 154 3.13 -28.12 -4.37
N GLN A 155 2.48 -27.08 -4.91
CA GLN A 155 1.05 -27.14 -5.28
C GLN A 155 0.77 -26.79 -6.75
N GLY A 156 1.80 -26.39 -7.49
CA GLY A 156 1.64 -25.90 -8.85
C GLY A 156 0.69 -24.69 -8.91
N TYR A 157 -0.17 -24.67 -9.94
CA TYR A 157 -1.23 -23.67 -10.10
C TYR A 157 -2.46 -23.90 -9.21
N SER A 158 -2.52 -25.03 -8.51
CA SER A 158 -3.56 -25.30 -7.49
C SER A 158 -3.18 -24.72 -6.13
N TYR A 159 -2.41 -23.63 -6.12
CA TYR A 159 -1.88 -23.02 -4.92
C TYR A 159 -2.99 -22.47 -4.03
N SER A 160 -3.32 -23.16 -2.93
CA SER A 160 -4.48 -22.91 -2.07
C SER A 160 -4.50 -21.53 -1.41
N ASP A 161 -3.32 -20.91 -1.27
CA ASP A 161 -3.18 -19.56 -0.74
C ASP A 161 -3.49 -18.48 -1.81
N GLY A 162 -3.83 -18.88 -3.04
CA GLY A 162 -4.05 -17.98 -4.17
C GLY A 162 -2.80 -17.19 -4.52
N ILE A 163 -3.01 -16.00 -5.10
CA ILE A 163 -1.92 -15.05 -5.29
C ILE A 163 -1.45 -14.57 -3.90
N ARG A 164 -0.17 -14.77 -3.59
CA ARG A 164 0.40 -14.49 -2.26
C ARG A 164 1.65 -13.62 -2.33
N LEU A 165 1.79 -12.71 -1.38
CA LEU A 165 2.94 -11.80 -1.30
C LEU A 165 4.17 -12.50 -0.71
N PHE A 166 5.31 -12.34 -1.39
CA PHE A 166 6.65 -12.74 -0.98
C PHE A 166 7.65 -11.59 -1.21
N PHE A 167 8.86 -11.77 -0.71
CA PHE A 167 9.98 -10.86 -0.88
C PHE A 167 11.15 -11.61 -1.51
N GLY A 168 11.75 -11.04 -2.55
CA GLY A 168 12.95 -11.56 -3.20
C GLY A 168 14.22 -11.21 -2.42
N ALA A 169 14.19 -11.32 -1.09
CA ALA A 169 15.30 -11.00 -0.21
C ALA A 169 16.57 -11.76 -0.61
N ASP A 170 17.74 -11.14 -0.54
CA ASP A 170 19.00 -11.86 -0.73
C ASP A 170 19.29 -12.81 0.47
N ASN A 171 20.42 -13.52 0.42
CA ASN A 171 20.79 -14.53 1.42
C ASN A 171 22.04 -14.17 2.24
N SER A 172 22.36 -12.88 2.34
CA SER A 172 23.64 -12.40 2.87
C SER A 172 23.78 -12.35 4.40
N THR A 173 22.68 -12.39 5.18
CA THR A 173 22.72 -12.16 6.63
C THR A 173 22.52 -13.40 7.49
N ASN A 174 21.77 -14.41 7.04
CA ASN A 174 21.50 -15.59 7.86
C ASN A 174 22.61 -16.66 7.76
N PRO A 175 22.78 -17.48 8.82
CA PRO A 175 23.82 -18.51 8.90
C PRO A 175 23.74 -19.61 7.83
N TRP A 176 22.62 -19.75 7.13
CA TRP A 176 22.36 -20.87 6.22
C TRP A 176 22.39 -20.51 4.73
N GLY A 177 22.59 -19.23 4.40
CA GLY A 177 22.57 -18.78 3.00
C GLY A 177 21.19 -18.97 2.34
N LEU A 178 20.11 -18.82 3.10
CA LEU A 178 18.72 -18.89 2.63
C LEU A 178 18.17 -17.51 2.28
N HIS A 179 17.19 -17.44 1.37
CA HIS A 179 16.48 -16.21 1.02
C HIS A 179 15.35 -15.96 2.03
N ILE A 180 15.68 -15.38 3.17
CA ILE A 180 14.74 -15.07 4.26
C ILE A 180 14.53 -13.55 4.29
N PHE A 181 13.28 -13.12 4.37
CA PHE A 181 12.94 -11.77 4.81
C PHE A 181 12.59 -11.80 6.30
N GLY A 182 13.54 -11.36 7.13
CA GLY A 182 13.46 -11.41 8.58
C GLY A 182 12.74 -10.23 9.24
N ASN A 183 12.53 -10.35 10.54
CA ASN A 183 11.96 -9.29 11.37
C ASN A 183 12.91 -8.08 11.44
N GLN A 184 14.22 -8.31 11.53
CA GLN A 184 15.23 -7.25 11.47
C GLN A 184 15.28 -6.59 10.09
N ASP A 185 15.23 -7.38 9.00
CA ASP A 185 15.18 -6.82 7.63
C ASP A 185 13.95 -5.92 7.45
N MET A 186 12.78 -6.33 7.96
CA MET A 186 11.56 -5.51 7.96
C MET A 186 11.77 -4.19 8.73
N LYS A 187 12.41 -4.25 9.89
CA LYS A 187 12.70 -3.07 10.72
C LYS A 187 13.55 -2.04 9.98
N GLU A 188 14.54 -2.52 9.22
CA GLU A 188 15.49 -1.68 8.50
C GLU A 188 14.94 -1.21 7.13
N ALA A 189 14.13 -2.04 6.48
CA ALA A 189 13.58 -1.75 5.15
C ALA A 189 12.44 -0.73 5.20
N PHE A 190 11.63 -0.79 6.26
CA PHE A 190 10.35 -0.10 6.34
C PHE A 190 10.37 0.98 7.41
N ASP A 191 9.67 2.08 7.13
CA ASP A 191 9.31 3.03 8.18
C ASP A 191 8.36 2.34 9.17
N GLU A 192 8.38 2.80 10.43
CA GLU A 192 7.70 2.14 11.56
C GLU A 192 6.20 1.91 11.33
N ASP A 193 5.54 2.82 10.62
CA ASP A 193 4.12 2.72 10.27
C ASP A 193 3.78 1.51 9.39
N TYR A 194 4.76 0.95 8.69
CA TYR A 194 4.60 -0.23 7.82
C TYR A 194 5.10 -1.53 8.48
N TRP A 195 5.58 -1.48 9.72
CA TRP A 195 5.94 -2.69 10.45
C TRP A 195 4.72 -3.56 10.72
N SER A 196 4.94 -4.88 10.71
CA SER A 196 3.88 -5.84 10.94
C SER A 196 4.11 -6.63 12.23
N TRP A 197 3.03 -6.80 12.98
CA TRP A 197 3.06 -7.33 14.33
C TRP A 197 2.18 -8.57 14.50
N PHE A 198 2.58 -9.44 15.41
CA PHE A 198 1.79 -10.53 15.97
C PHE A 198 1.44 -10.19 17.42
N GLY A 199 0.15 -10.30 17.77
CA GLY A 199 -0.34 -9.98 19.11
C GLY A 199 -0.68 -8.49 19.33
N GLY A 200 -0.74 -7.68 18.28
CA GLY A 200 -1.07 -6.25 18.35
C GLY A 200 0.14 -5.34 18.08
N LYS A 201 -0.12 -4.04 17.90
CA LYS A 201 0.94 -3.05 17.67
C LYS A 201 1.96 -3.09 18.82
N ASP A 202 3.24 -2.97 18.47
CA ASP A 202 4.40 -2.97 19.37
C ASP A 202 4.68 -4.27 20.15
N ALA A 203 3.91 -5.34 19.90
CA ALA A 203 4.13 -6.66 20.48
C ALA A 203 5.33 -7.38 19.82
N LEU A 204 5.10 -8.52 19.17
CA LEU A 204 6.15 -9.29 18.50
C LEU A 204 6.18 -8.97 17.00
N PRO A 205 7.30 -8.52 16.43
CA PRO A 205 7.39 -8.32 14.99
C PRO A 205 7.24 -9.66 14.28
N SER A 206 6.69 -9.62 13.07
CA SER A 206 6.52 -10.83 12.26
C SER A 206 6.45 -10.45 10.79
N ALA A 207 7.56 -10.59 10.07
CA ALA A 207 7.61 -10.38 8.61
C ALA A 207 6.59 -11.27 7.87
N ALA A 208 6.35 -12.49 8.36
CA ALA A 208 5.33 -13.41 7.87
C ALA A 208 3.90 -12.83 7.88
N GLN A 209 3.60 -11.84 8.74
CA GLN A 209 2.28 -11.19 8.79
C GLN A 209 2.08 -10.21 7.61
N ILE A 210 3.14 -9.90 6.86
CA ILE A 210 3.06 -9.12 5.63
C ILE A 210 2.64 -10.00 4.44
N SER A 211 2.86 -11.32 4.52
CA SER A 211 2.57 -12.29 3.45
C SER A 211 1.06 -12.53 3.28
N CYS A 212 0.41 -11.53 2.69
CA CYS A 212 -1.00 -11.50 2.34
C CYS A 212 -1.33 -12.62 1.33
N LYS A 213 -2.36 -13.40 1.61
CA LYS A 213 -2.88 -14.48 0.76
C LYS A 213 -4.14 -14.00 0.02
N TRP A 214 -4.55 -14.75 -1.00
CA TRP A 214 -5.77 -14.50 -1.76
C TRP A 214 -5.84 -13.07 -2.29
N ILE A 215 -4.70 -12.53 -2.73
CA ILE A 215 -4.61 -11.18 -3.24
C ILE A 215 -5.48 -11.08 -4.50
N ALA A 216 -6.38 -10.10 -4.50
CA ALA A 216 -7.33 -9.85 -5.57
C ALA A 216 -7.12 -8.47 -6.21
N LYS A 217 -6.51 -7.51 -5.49
CA LYS A 217 -6.24 -6.18 -6.04
C LYS A 217 -4.86 -5.64 -5.67
N VAL A 218 -4.31 -4.87 -6.61
CA VAL A 218 -3.18 -3.94 -6.44
C VAL A 218 -3.71 -2.53 -6.71
N GLU A 219 -3.68 -1.68 -5.70
CA GLU A 219 -4.33 -0.37 -5.68
C GLU A 219 -3.26 0.72 -5.51
N ILE A 220 -2.86 1.41 -6.58
CA ILE A 220 -1.96 2.56 -6.52
C ILE A 220 -2.76 3.77 -6.01
N LEU A 221 -2.27 4.35 -4.92
CA LEU A 221 -2.80 5.52 -4.22
C LEU A 221 -1.82 6.66 -4.44
N PRO A 222 -2.09 7.58 -5.38
CA PRO A 222 -1.19 8.69 -5.63
C PRO A 222 -1.00 9.56 -4.40
N ALA A 223 0.22 10.09 -4.23
CA ALA A 223 0.39 11.26 -3.38
C ALA A 223 -0.45 12.43 -3.92
N PRO A 224 -0.95 13.31 -3.05
CA PRO A 224 -1.49 14.60 -3.47
C PRO A 224 -0.52 15.30 -4.41
N ARG A 225 -1.02 15.77 -5.56
CA ARG A 225 -0.25 16.60 -6.50
C ARG A 225 -1.12 17.76 -6.93
N ALA A 226 -0.53 18.95 -6.91
CA ALA A 226 -1.19 20.15 -7.36
C ALA A 226 -1.45 20.11 -8.87
N LEU A 227 -2.59 20.63 -9.29
CA LEU A 227 -2.88 20.98 -10.67
C LEU A 227 -2.43 22.42 -10.95
N ALA A 228 -2.37 22.82 -12.21
CA ALA A 228 -2.09 24.22 -12.53
C ALA A 228 -3.32 25.06 -12.18
N VAL A 229 -3.18 25.95 -11.20
CA VAL A 229 -4.24 26.86 -10.77
C VAL A 229 -4.59 27.82 -11.92
N PRO A 230 -5.87 28.10 -12.23
CA PRO A 230 -6.24 29.01 -13.31
C PRO A 230 -5.57 30.38 -13.18
N GLY A 231 -4.76 30.75 -14.17
CA GLY A 231 -3.97 31.99 -14.15
C GLY A 231 -2.50 31.82 -13.76
N SER A 232 -2.09 30.61 -13.32
CA SER A 232 -0.69 30.23 -13.13
C SER A 232 0.03 29.95 -14.45
N SER A 233 1.36 29.95 -14.41
CA SER A 233 2.20 29.56 -15.55
C SER A 233 2.68 28.11 -15.46
N LYS A 234 2.69 27.53 -14.24
CA LYS A 234 3.05 26.14 -13.94
C LYS A 234 2.23 25.64 -12.74
N VAL A 235 2.40 24.37 -12.39
CA VAL A 235 1.79 23.80 -11.18
C VAL A 235 2.40 24.43 -9.92
N PRO A 236 1.60 24.57 -8.85
CA PRO A 236 2.08 25.01 -7.55
C PRO A 236 3.23 24.15 -7.02
N THR A 237 4.13 24.76 -6.26
CA THR A 237 5.27 24.07 -5.66
C THR A 237 5.40 24.34 -4.16
N ASP A 238 5.84 23.30 -3.45
CA ASP A 238 6.29 23.34 -2.05
C ASP A 238 7.75 23.80 -2.03
N ILE A 239 8.00 25.02 -1.54
CA ILE A 239 9.33 25.66 -1.59
C ILE A 239 10.19 25.21 -0.41
N ASP A 240 9.61 24.98 0.76
CA ASP A 240 10.34 24.71 2.00
C ASP A 240 10.36 23.23 2.42
N GLY A 241 9.61 22.39 1.71
CA GLY A 241 9.56 20.95 1.85
C GLY A 241 8.67 20.46 3.00
N ASP A 242 7.76 21.30 3.51
CA ASP A 242 6.87 20.94 4.62
C ASP A 242 5.59 20.19 4.18
N GLY A 243 5.37 20.07 2.87
CA GLY A 243 4.23 19.40 2.25
C GLY A 243 3.09 20.33 1.81
N LEU A 244 3.22 21.64 2.04
CA LEU A 244 2.28 22.66 1.60
C LEU A 244 2.83 23.38 0.36
N CYS A 245 1.97 23.82 -0.55
CA CYS A 245 2.40 24.49 -1.78
C CYS A 245 2.24 26.01 -1.66
N GLU A 246 3.30 26.74 -1.32
CA GLU A 246 3.23 28.20 -1.17
C GLU A 246 3.39 28.98 -2.47
N ASP A 247 4.16 28.45 -3.43
CA ASP A 247 4.31 29.03 -4.77
C ASP A 247 3.16 28.58 -5.65
N ILE A 248 2.05 29.33 -5.59
CA ILE A 248 0.78 29.01 -6.26
C ILE A 248 0.88 29.22 -7.77
N ASN A 249 1.69 30.18 -8.20
CA ASN A 249 1.80 30.53 -9.62
C ASN A 249 2.87 29.70 -10.37
N GLY A 250 3.74 29.01 -9.62
CA GLY A 250 4.75 28.08 -10.10
C GLY A 250 6.00 28.75 -10.68
N ASP A 251 6.32 29.99 -10.27
CA ASP A 251 7.51 30.73 -10.73
C ASP A 251 8.76 30.47 -9.89
N GLY A 252 8.62 29.72 -8.79
CA GLY A 252 9.69 29.29 -7.90
C GLY A 252 10.00 30.28 -6.78
N VAL A 253 9.14 31.27 -6.54
CA VAL A 253 9.27 32.22 -5.43
C VAL A 253 7.93 32.40 -4.75
N LEU A 254 7.89 32.30 -3.42
CA LEU A 254 6.74 32.74 -2.64
C LEU A 254 6.72 34.27 -2.60
N ASP A 255 5.75 34.89 -3.27
CA ASP A 255 5.55 36.34 -3.27
C ASP A 255 4.06 36.76 -3.22
N PHE A 256 3.81 38.06 -3.33
CA PHE A 256 2.46 38.60 -3.21
C PHE A 256 1.53 38.18 -4.38
N ASN A 257 2.06 37.77 -5.52
CA ASN A 257 1.27 37.24 -6.63
C ASN A 257 0.63 35.90 -6.25
N ASP A 258 1.30 35.08 -5.44
CA ASP A 258 0.75 33.82 -4.93
C ASP A 258 -0.43 34.05 -4.00
N VAL A 259 -0.30 35.00 -3.07
CA VAL A 259 -1.39 35.38 -2.16
C VAL A 259 -2.61 35.85 -2.94
N VAL A 260 -2.40 36.70 -3.96
CA VAL A 260 -3.48 37.21 -4.81
C VAL A 260 -4.09 36.10 -5.65
N LEU A 261 -3.28 35.20 -6.21
CA LEU A 261 -3.76 34.09 -7.02
C LEU A 261 -4.58 33.10 -6.18
N TYR A 262 -4.08 32.71 -5.01
CA TYR A 262 -4.79 31.87 -4.05
C TYR A 262 -6.15 32.49 -3.71
N PHE A 263 -6.16 33.76 -3.26
CA PHE A 263 -7.39 34.46 -2.89
C PHE A 263 -8.42 34.50 -4.03
N ASN A 264 -7.97 34.76 -5.26
CA ASN A 264 -8.87 34.83 -6.42
C ASN A 264 -9.38 33.46 -6.88
N GLN A 265 -8.68 32.36 -6.54
CA GLN A 265 -8.99 31.01 -7.00
C GLN A 265 -9.41 30.07 -5.86
N MET A 266 -9.72 30.59 -4.66
CA MET A 266 -10.06 29.76 -3.49
C MET A 266 -11.16 28.74 -3.78
N ASP A 267 -12.26 29.17 -4.41
CA ASP A 267 -13.37 28.26 -4.76
C ASP A 267 -12.90 27.16 -5.73
N TRP A 268 -12.05 27.53 -6.69
CA TRP A 268 -11.52 26.56 -7.66
C TRP A 268 -10.55 25.58 -6.99
N ILE A 269 -9.66 26.07 -6.12
CA ILE A 269 -8.72 25.25 -5.35
C ILE A 269 -9.51 24.28 -4.47
N ALA A 270 -10.52 24.75 -3.73
CA ALA A 270 -11.38 23.92 -2.89
C ALA A 270 -12.06 22.78 -3.68
N ASP A 271 -12.46 23.04 -4.92
CA ASP A 271 -13.18 22.08 -5.77
C ASP A 271 -12.27 21.13 -6.57
N ASN A 272 -11.01 21.51 -6.85
CA ASN A 272 -10.17 20.82 -7.84
C ASN A 272 -8.80 20.39 -7.32
N GLU A 273 -8.30 20.97 -6.24
CA GLU A 273 -7.00 20.67 -5.68
C GLU A 273 -7.08 19.73 -4.46
N PRO A 274 -6.00 19.00 -4.15
CA PRO A 274 -5.90 18.30 -2.88
C PRO A 274 -5.83 19.31 -1.73
N ILE A 275 -6.89 19.38 -0.91
CA ILE A 275 -6.98 20.31 0.25
C ILE A 275 -5.73 20.25 1.12
N SER A 276 -5.16 19.06 1.34
CA SER A 276 -3.98 18.87 2.18
C SER A 276 -2.72 19.60 1.71
N LEU A 277 -2.66 20.08 0.46
CA LEU A 277 -1.55 20.87 -0.07
C LEU A 277 -1.74 22.38 0.14
N PHE A 278 -2.97 22.82 0.42
CA PHE A 278 -3.36 24.24 0.39
C PHE A 278 -4.06 24.71 1.68
N ASP A 279 -4.45 23.79 2.57
CA ASP A 279 -4.96 24.06 3.93
C ASP A 279 -3.77 24.28 4.88
N TYR A 280 -3.28 25.51 4.92
CA TYR A 280 -2.11 25.89 5.71
C TYR A 280 -2.42 25.98 7.20
N ASN A 281 -3.68 26.22 7.55
CA ASN A 281 -4.10 26.37 8.93
C ASN A 281 -4.51 25.02 9.58
N GLY A 282 -4.73 23.98 8.76
CA GLY A 282 -4.99 22.60 9.17
C GLY A 282 -6.42 22.36 9.66
N ASN A 283 -7.39 23.19 9.27
CA ASN A 283 -8.79 23.04 9.68
C ASN A 283 -9.62 22.12 8.76
N GLY A 284 -9.02 21.64 7.66
CA GLY A 284 -9.62 20.73 6.69
C GLY A 284 -10.44 21.44 5.61
N GLU A 285 -10.40 22.76 5.52
CA GLU A 285 -11.14 23.58 4.56
C GLU A 285 -10.21 24.60 3.90
N ILE A 286 -10.52 24.98 2.65
CA ILE A 286 -9.84 26.10 1.99
C ILE A 286 -10.59 27.38 2.36
N ASP A 287 -10.00 28.23 3.19
CA ASP A 287 -10.65 29.42 3.70
C ASP A 287 -9.72 30.65 3.82
N PHE A 288 -10.27 31.74 4.35
CA PHE A 288 -9.55 33.01 4.44
C PHE A 288 -8.37 32.96 5.43
N ASN A 289 -8.37 32.04 6.39
CA ASN A 289 -7.24 31.85 7.30
C ASN A 289 -6.03 31.30 6.56
N ASP A 290 -6.22 30.50 5.50
CA ASP A 290 -5.13 30.06 4.63
C ASP A 290 -4.51 31.24 3.87
N VAL A 291 -5.35 32.13 3.35
CA VAL A 291 -4.89 33.38 2.70
C VAL A 291 -4.07 34.23 3.68
N VAL A 292 -4.56 34.37 4.92
CA VAL A 292 -3.87 35.12 5.97
C VAL A 292 -2.53 34.46 6.31
N TRP A 293 -2.50 33.13 6.43
CA TRP A 293 -1.26 32.38 6.66
C TRP A 293 -0.24 32.67 5.55
N LEU A 294 -0.65 32.53 4.29
CA LEU A 294 0.23 32.74 3.13
C LEU A 294 0.73 34.19 3.08
N PHE A 295 -0.14 35.15 3.37
CA PHE A 295 0.23 36.57 3.49
C PHE A 295 1.24 36.85 4.61
N THR A 296 1.26 36.07 5.70
CA THR A 296 2.26 36.26 6.78
C THR A 296 3.64 35.70 6.44
N ARG A 297 3.77 34.95 5.34
CA ARG A 297 5.02 34.30 4.91
C ARG A 297 5.74 35.05 3.78
N VAL A 298 5.10 36.06 3.17
CA VAL A 298 5.69 36.93 2.12
C VAL A 298 6.41 38.15 2.69
#